data_AF-A0A1G9LLY7-F1
#
_entry.id   AF-A0A1G9LLY7-F1
#
_cell.length_a   1.000
_cell.length_b   1.000
_cell.length_c   1.000
_cell.angle_alpha   90.00
_cell.angle_beta   90.00
_cell.angle_gamma   90.00
#
_symmetry.space_group_name_H-M   'P 1'
#
loop_
_entity.id
_entity.type
_entity.pdbx_description
1 polymer ?
#
loop_
_entity_poly.entity_id
_entity_poly.type
_entity_poly.pdbx_seq_one_letter_code
_entity_poly.pdbx_strand_id
1 'polypeptide(L)'
;MVAAALDRPGLRLTAAELIALRPPPRSGRARPASRRPGAIPARTAGQGMDLREIRAFTDGDDIRRIDPAATARTGQLHVRSFHEDRDDTTLLVADFRHAMLWGTVDALRSVRAARHLARLGWEAVARGGSVGLLVAGDDGPASLQPNTGAAQMQAVAVMLAARHDAALLRRGKAAALGPVIAQAQRIAPPGSRVHLATGPDGLEGTDAALARLARGRTVAVHLILDPAESAPPGRVLSVSAGGTARRGLLAPHDPAPQLALLRTLGIEPHVLAS
;
A
#
# COMPACT_ATOMS: atom_id res chain seq x y z
N MET A 1 0.53 29.01 1.45
CA MET A 1 0.04 29.07 0.06
C MET A 1 1.17 28.57 -0.83
N VAL A 2 0.92 27.56 -1.67
CA VAL A 2 1.94 27.05 -2.60
C VAL A 2 2.15 28.09 -3.71
N ALA A 3 3.41 28.34 -4.10
CA ALA A 3 3.71 29.31 -5.16
C ALA A 3 3.03 28.91 -6.48
N ALA A 4 2.49 29.88 -7.22
CA ALA A 4 1.77 29.62 -8.48
C ALA A 4 2.58 28.82 -9.51
N ALA A 5 3.91 28.90 -9.47
CA ALA A 5 4.80 28.13 -10.35
C ALA A 5 4.73 26.61 -10.12
N LEU A 6 4.40 26.19 -8.89
CA LEU A 6 4.28 24.78 -8.50
C LEU A 6 2.86 24.24 -8.70
N ASP A 7 1.86 25.11 -8.90
CA ASP A 7 0.46 24.73 -9.07
C ASP A 7 0.20 24.22 -10.50
N ARG A 8 0.81 23.08 -10.82
CA ARG A 8 0.69 22.40 -12.12
C ARG A 8 0.48 20.89 -11.95
N PRO A 9 -0.29 20.25 -12.84
CA PRO A 9 -0.42 18.79 -12.85
C PRO A 9 0.94 18.11 -12.87
N GLY A 10 1.11 17.09 -12.02
CA GLY A 10 2.37 16.35 -11.93
C GLY A 10 3.41 16.97 -11.01
N LEU A 11 3.35 18.28 -10.76
CA LEU A 11 4.21 18.96 -9.78
C LEU A 11 3.55 19.06 -8.41
N ARG A 12 2.28 19.49 -8.35
CA ARG A 12 1.50 19.57 -7.11
C ARG A 12 0.42 18.51 -7.09
N LEU A 13 0.26 17.89 -5.93
CA LEU A 13 -0.76 16.89 -5.67
C LEU A 13 -2.03 17.55 -5.13
N THR A 14 -3.21 17.19 -5.67
CA THR A 14 -4.50 17.71 -5.18
C THR A 14 -5.42 16.58 -4.70
N ALA A 15 -6.24 16.86 -3.69
CA ALA A 15 -7.20 15.86 -3.21
C ALA A 15 -8.22 15.49 -4.31
N ALA A 16 -8.63 16.47 -5.11
CA ALA A 16 -9.58 16.28 -6.21
C ALA A 16 -9.07 15.27 -7.25
N GLU A 17 -7.79 15.36 -7.65
CA GLU A 17 -7.23 14.40 -8.60
C GLU A 17 -7.22 12.98 -8.02
N LEU A 18 -6.91 12.82 -6.73
CA LEU A 18 -6.84 11.50 -6.08
C LEU A 18 -8.24 10.89 -5.87
N ILE A 19 -9.25 11.73 -5.61
CA ILE A 19 -10.64 11.31 -5.52
C ILE A 19 -11.16 10.89 -6.91
N ALA A 20 -10.76 11.59 -7.97
CA ALA A 20 -11.13 11.26 -9.34
C ALA A 20 -10.56 9.91 -9.83
N LEU A 21 -9.52 9.37 -9.16
CA LEU A 21 -9.00 8.02 -9.43
C LEU A 21 -9.91 6.88 -8.92
N ARG A 22 -11.03 7.20 -8.29
CA ARG A 22 -12.01 6.20 -7.87
C ARG A 22 -12.47 5.39 -9.10
N PRO A 23 -12.38 4.05 -9.07
CA PRO A 23 -12.87 3.23 -10.16
C PRO A 23 -14.40 3.40 -10.29
N PRO A 24 -14.95 3.28 -11.51
CA PRO A 24 -16.39 3.35 -11.70
C PRO A 24 -17.07 2.27 -10.85
N PRO A 25 -18.28 2.54 -10.32
CA PRO A 25 -19.05 1.52 -9.63
C PRO A 25 -19.19 0.33 -10.58
N ARG A 26 -18.73 -0.85 -10.16
CA ARG A 26 -18.78 -2.04 -11.00
C ARG A 26 -20.25 -2.32 -11.33
N SER A 27 -20.66 -2.07 -12.58
CA SER A 27 -21.99 -2.36 -13.12
C SER A 27 -22.09 -3.86 -13.36
N GLY A 28 -22.19 -4.57 -12.25
CA GLY A 28 -22.22 -6.00 -12.18
C GLY A 28 -22.26 -6.27 -10.70
N ARG A 29 -23.46 -6.57 -10.18
CA ARG A 29 -23.52 -7.34 -8.95
C ARG A 29 -22.61 -8.53 -9.21
N ALA A 30 -21.42 -8.55 -8.61
CA ALA A 30 -20.89 -9.82 -8.18
C ALA A 30 -22.04 -10.42 -7.39
N ARG A 31 -22.79 -11.37 -7.99
CA ARG A 31 -23.77 -12.15 -7.26
C ARG A 31 -22.95 -12.70 -6.11
N PRO A 32 -23.22 -12.29 -4.87
CA PRO A 32 -22.44 -12.82 -3.78
C PRO A 32 -22.74 -14.33 -3.82
N ALA A 33 -21.70 -15.17 -3.95
CA ALA A 33 -21.86 -16.63 -3.95
C ALA A 33 -22.37 -17.15 -2.59
N SER A 34 -22.59 -16.25 -1.65
CA SER A 34 -23.20 -16.44 -0.35
C SER A 34 -24.24 -15.34 -0.15
N ARG A 35 -25.32 -15.61 0.57
CA ARG A 35 -26.23 -14.57 1.08
C ARG A 35 -25.58 -13.73 2.21
N ARG A 36 -24.30 -13.35 2.06
CA ARG A 36 -23.54 -12.21 2.65
C ARG A 36 -22.29 -11.95 1.76
N PRO A 37 -21.96 -10.72 1.31
CA PRO A 37 -20.84 -10.48 0.39
C PRO A 37 -19.46 -10.45 1.09
N GLY A 38 -18.47 -11.25 0.66
CA GLY A 38 -17.05 -10.86 0.74
C GLY A 38 -15.96 -11.81 1.30
N ALA A 39 -16.27 -13.02 1.80
CA ALA A 39 -15.20 -13.92 2.28
C ALA A 39 -14.41 -14.55 1.11
N ILE A 40 -13.16 -14.13 0.93
CA ILE A 40 -12.16 -14.87 0.16
C ILE A 40 -11.93 -16.19 0.91
N PRO A 41 -12.00 -17.39 0.29
CA PRO A 41 -11.75 -18.61 1.01
C PRO A 41 -10.26 -18.69 1.38
N ALA A 42 -9.94 -18.27 2.60
CA ALA A 42 -8.70 -18.66 3.26
C ALA A 42 -8.78 -20.17 3.52
N ARG A 43 -7.73 -20.89 3.13
CA ARG A 43 -7.65 -22.35 3.12
C ARG A 43 -7.46 -22.99 4.52
N THR A 44 -7.84 -22.30 5.59
CA THR A 44 -7.58 -22.79 6.95
C THR A 44 -8.78 -22.50 7.86
N ALA A 45 -9.25 -23.54 8.55
CA ALA A 45 -10.40 -23.45 9.46
C ALA A 45 -10.03 -22.66 10.73
N GLY A 46 -10.77 -21.58 11.01
CA GLY A 46 -10.51 -20.64 12.12
C GLY A 46 -11.80 -19.98 12.62
N GLN A 47 -11.80 -19.46 13.85
CA GLN A 47 -12.98 -19.16 14.67
C GLN A 47 -13.77 -17.88 14.29
N GLY A 48 -14.40 -17.76 13.12
CA GLY A 48 -15.27 -16.59 12.85
C GLY A 48 -16.75 -16.79 13.14
N MET A 49 -17.55 -15.73 12.99
CA MET A 49 -18.98 -15.71 13.36
C MET A 49 -19.92 -16.12 12.21
N ASP A 50 -19.42 -16.15 10.97
CA ASP A 50 -20.21 -16.49 9.77
C ASP A 50 -20.15 -17.99 9.44
N LEU A 51 -21.28 -18.70 9.56
CA LEU A 51 -21.39 -20.12 9.20
C LEU A 51 -20.98 -20.33 7.73
N ARG A 52 -19.91 -21.10 7.50
CA ARG A 52 -19.39 -21.45 6.18
C ARG A 52 -20.15 -22.62 5.59
N GLU A 53 -20.16 -23.74 6.29
CA GLU A 53 -20.86 -24.95 5.91
C GLU A 53 -21.13 -25.83 7.13
N ILE A 54 -22.17 -26.64 7.03
CA ILE A 54 -22.45 -27.73 7.95
C ILE A 54 -22.02 -29.01 7.25
N ARG A 55 -21.02 -29.70 7.80
CA ARG A 55 -20.48 -30.95 7.23
C ARG A 55 -20.52 -32.08 8.24
N ALA A 56 -20.38 -33.32 7.78
CA ALA A 56 -20.21 -34.47 8.67
C ALA A 56 -18.97 -34.29 9.55
N PHE A 57 -19.10 -34.66 10.82
CA PHE A 57 -18.01 -34.68 11.79
C PHE A 57 -16.89 -35.61 11.32
N THR A 58 -15.64 -35.20 11.54
CA THR A 58 -14.46 -36.03 11.33
C THR A 58 -13.57 -35.96 12.56
N ASP A 59 -12.84 -37.03 12.85
CA ASP A 59 -11.92 -37.07 13.98
C ASP A 59 -10.92 -35.92 13.92
N GLY A 60 -10.88 -35.12 15.00
CA GLY A 60 -10.11 -33.88 15.10
C GLY A 60 -10.95 -32.60 15.04
N ASP A 61 -12.25 -32.70 14.73
CA ASP A 61 -13.18 -31.57 14.82
C ASP A 61 -13.50 -31.17 16.28
N ASP A 62 -13.64 -29.86 16.54
CA ASP A 62 -14.02 -29.34 17.85
C ASP A 62 -15.50 -29.65 18.14
N ILE A 63 -15.74 -30.50 19.15
CA ILE A 63 -17.06 -30.96 19.60
C ILE A 63 -17.99 -29.78 19.94
N ARG A 64 -17.44 -28.64 20.37
CA ARG A 64 -18.24 -27.44 20.70
C ARG A 64 -18.91 -26.81 19.48
N ARG A 65 -18.51 -27.21 18.27
CA ARG A 65 -19.06 -26.71 17.01
C ARG A 65 -20.12 -27.62 16.41
N ILE A 66 -20.57 -28.65 17.11
CA ILE A 66 -21.64 -29.55 16.63
C ILE A 66 -22.91 -28.74 16.33
N ASP A 67 -23.53 -29.01 15.18
CA ASP A 67 -24.87 -28.51 14.85
C ASP A 67 -25.92 -29.52 15.37
N PRO A 68 -26.65 -29.21 16.45
CA PRO A 68 -27.64 -30.13 16.99
C PRO A 68 -28.85 -30.32 16.05
N ALA A 69 -29.19 -29.33 15.21
CA ALA A 69 -30.36 -29.38 14.34
C ALA A 69 -30.12 -30.24 13.08
N ALA A 70 -28.91 -30.20 12.51
CA ALA A 70 -28.51 -31.06 11.40
C ALA A 70 -28.24 -32.49 11.88
N THR A 71 -27.65 -32.63 13.08
CA THR A 71 -27.43 -33.94 13.71
C THR A 71 -28.76 -34.62 14.01
N ALA A 72 -29.74 -33.92 14.59
CA ALA A 72 -31.06 -34.48 14.87
C ALA A 72 -31.82 -34.92 13.60
N ARG A 73 -31.66 -34.20 12.48
CA ARG A 73 -32.34 -34.53 11.21
C ARG A 73 -31.73 -35.71 10.47
N THR A 74 -30.42 -35.92 10.59
CA THR A 74 -29.68 -36.91 9.79
C THR A 74 -29.29 -38.15 10.59
N GLY A 75 -29.32 -38.08 11.93
CA GLY A 75 -28.81 -39.14 12.81
C GLY A 75 -27.29 -39.27 12.81
N GLN A 76 -26.57 -38.38 12.11
CA GLN A 76 -25.11 -38.37 11.99
C GLN A 76 -24.55 -37.07 12.56
N LEU A 77 -23.40 -37.12 13.23
CA LEU A 77 -22.78 -35.91 13.81
C LEU A 77 -22.41 -34.92 12.69
N HIS A 78 -22.88 -33.68 12.82
CA HIS A 78 -22.54 -32.59 11.93
C HIS A 78 -21.86 -31.44 12.68
N VAL A 79 -20.88 -30.80 12.05
CA VAL A 79 -20.10 -29.69 12.61
C VAL A 79 -20.31 -28.43 11.78
N ARG A 80 -20.52 -27.30 12.47
CA ARG A 80 -20.50 -25.96 11.90
C ARG A 80 -19.05 -25.53 11.67
N SER A 81 -18.68 -25.34 10.42
CA SER A 81 -17.47 -24.58 10.09
C SER A 81 -17.84 -23.11 9.92
N PHE A 82 -16.95 -22.20 10.29
CA PHE A 82 -17.15 -20.77 10.17
C PHE A 82 -16.08 -20.17 9.24
N HIS A 83 -16.43 -19.10 8.52
CA HIS A 83 -15.47 -18.26 7.81
C HIS A 83 -14.65 -17.49 8.82
N GLU A 84 -13.33 -17.38 8.64
CA GLU A 84 -12.51 -16.47 9.43
C GLU A 84 -12.84 -15.03 9.02
N ASP A 85 -13.37 -14.23 9.94
CA ASP A 85 -13.50 -12.78 9.76
C ASP A 85 -12.09 -12.18 9.74
N ARG A 86 -11.50 -12.05 8.55
CA ARG A 86 -10.32 -11.21 8.36
C ARG A 86 -10.77 -9.82 7.96
N ASP A 87 -10.45 -8.83 8.79
CA ASP A 87 -10.46 -7.44 8.37
C ASP A 87 -9.49 -7.26 7.18
N ASP A 88 -10.00 -7.04 5.96
CA ASP A 88 -9.20 -6.65 4.77
C ASP A 88 -8.65 -5.24 4.99
N THR A 89 -7.63 -5.15 5.85
CA THR A 89 -6.96 -3.91 6.20
C THR A 89 -5.82 -3.67 5.23
N THR A 90 -5.88 -2.53 4.54
CA THR A 90 -4.84 -2.06 3.62
C THR A 90 -4.17 -0.82 4.21
N LEU A 91 -2.87 -0.87 4.49
CA LEU A 91 -2.08 0.28 4.89
C LEU A 91 -1.30 0.83 3.70
N LEU A 92 -1.53 2.10 3.36
CA LEU A 92 -0.78 2.82 2.33
C LEU A 92 0.37 3.58 3.00
N VAL A 93 1.60 3.42 2.50
CA VAL A 93 2.78 4.14 2.98
C VAL A 93 3.37 4.96 1.83
N ALA A 94 3.17 6.27 1.89
CA ALA A 94 3.62 7.23 0.88
C ALA A 94 4.95 7.89 1.29
N ASP A 95 5.92 7.92 0.40
CA ASP A 95 7.20 8.61 0.62
C ASP A 95 7.22 9.98 -0.08
N PHE A 96 7.19 11.05 0.72
CA PHE A 96 7.30 12.46 0.31
C PHE A 96 8.58 13.13 0.82
N ARG A 97 9.60 12.35 1.17
CA ARG A 97 10.93 12.91 1.48
C ARG A 97 11.54 13.56 0.24
N HIS A 98 12.56 14.38 0.44
CA HIS A 98 13.20 15.15 -0.63
C HIS A 98 13.62 14.31 -1.85
N ALA A 99 14.09 13.06 -1.64
CA ALA A 99 14.47 12.12 -2.70
C ALA A 99 13.31 11.73 -3.64
N MET A 100 12.07 12.02 -3.26
CA MET A 100 10.86 11.77 -4.05
C MET A 100 10.29 13.05 -4.69
N LEU A 101 10.85 14.23 -4.39
CA LEU A 101 10.36 15.53 -4.87
C LEU A 101 11.06 15.99 -6.16
N TRP A 102 11.27 15.06 -7.09
CA TRP A 102 11.82 15.34 -8.42
C TRP A 102 11.21 14.40 -9.48
N GLY A 103 11.34 14.79 -10.75
CA GLY A 103 10.95 14.01 -11.93
C GLY A 103 11.38 14.73 -13.21
N THR A 104 11.58 14.01 -14.31
CA THR A 104 12.10 14.59 -15.58
C THR A 104 11.06 14.76 -16.68
N VAL A 105 9.88 14.14 -16.54
CA VAL A 105 8.83 14.18 -17.58
C VAL A 105 7.52 14.69 -16.98
N ASP A 106 6.55 13.82 -16.73
CA ASP A 106 5.14 14.22 -16.51
C ASP A 106 4.77 14.49 -15.05
N ALA A 107 5.56 13.98 -14.10
CA ALA A 107 5.27 14.12 -12.68
C ALA A 107 6.47 13.83 -11.79
N LEU A 108 6.46 14.41 -10.58
CA LEU A 108 7.39 14.02 -9.52
C LEU A 108 7.16 12.55 -9.13
N ARG A 109 8.21 11.86 -8.69
CA ARG A 109 8.10 10.50 -8.13
C ARG A 109 7.06 10.43 -7.01
N SER A 110 7.02 11.42 -6.11
CA SER A 110 6.04 11.54 -5.02
C SER A 110 4.59 11.61 -5.52
N VAL A 111 4.33 12.36 -6.59
CA VAL A 111 3.00 12.47 -7.19
C VAL A 111 2.58 11.14 -7.83
N ARG A 112 3.51 10.46 -8.53
CA ARG A 112 3.27 9.12 -9.11
C ARG A 112 2.99 8.08 -8.01
N ALA A 113 3.76 8.11 -6.93
CA ALA A 113 3.56 7.27 -5.75
C ALA A 113 2.16 7.46 -5.16
N ALA A 114 1.75 8.70 -4.91
CA ALA A 114 0.47 9.02 -4.31
C ALA A 114 -0.72 8.61 -5.20
N ARG A 115 -0.64 8.85 -6.51
CA ARG A 115 -1.66 8.43 -7.48
C ARG A 115 -1.81 6.91 -7.50
N HIS A 116 -0.70 6.17 -7.49
CA HIS A 116 -0.71 4.71 -7.41
C HIS A 116 -1.34 4.21 -6.12
N LEU A 117 -0.90 4.71 -4.97
CA LEU A 117 -1.45 4.35 -3.66
C LEU A 117 -2.94 4.69 -3.55
N ALA A 118 -3.39 5.81 -4.12
CA ALA A 118 -4.81 6.17 -4.11
C ALA A 118 -5.66 5.16 -4.90
N ARG A 119 -5.18 4.64 -6.03
CA ARG A 119 -5.88 3.56 -6.76
C ARG A 119 -6.00 2.30 -5.92
N LEU A 120 -4.90 1.87 -5.29
CA LEU A 120 -4.89 0.71 -4.39
C LEU A 120 -5.84 0.90 -3.19
N GLY A 121 -5.88 2.10 -2.61
CA GLY A 121 -6.82 2.45 -1.55
C GLY A 121 -8.28 2.38 -2.01
N TRP A 122 -8.59 2.91 -3.19
CA TRP A 122 -9.94 2.80 -3.75
C TRP A 122 -10.34 1.37 -4.07
N GLU A 123 -9.41 0.54 -4.55
CA GLU A 123 -9.62 -0.89 -4.75
C GLU A 123 -9.90 -1.62 -3.43
N ALA A 124 -9.19 -1.26 -2.36
CA ALA A 124 -9.45 -1.80 -1.02
C ALA A 124 -10.85 -1.44 -0.52
N VAL A 125 -11.27 -0.17 -0.67
CA VAL A 125 -12.64 0.25 -0.35
C VAL A 125 -13.67 -0.49 -1.22
N ALA A 126 -13.40 -0.71 -2.50
CA ALA A 126 -14.30 -1.45 -3.39
C ALA A 126 -14.48 -2.92 -2.98
N ARG A 127 -13.51 -3.51 -2.26
CA ARG A 127 -13.63 -4.84 -1.65
C ARG A 127 -14.33 -4.84 -0.29
N GLY A 128 -14.70 -3.67 0.24
CA GLY A 128 -15.26 -3.53 1.59
C GLY A 128 -14.21 -3.49 2.70
N GLY A 129 -12.92 -3.36 2.36
CA GLY A 129 -11.82 -3.31 3.31
C GLY A 129 -11.65 -1.95 4.00
N SER A 130 -10.81 -1.94 5.03
CA SER A 130 -10.37 -0.72 5.72
C SER A 130 -9.06 -0.20 5.11
N VAL A 131 -8.89 1.12 5.08
CA VAL A 131 -7.70 1.76 4.52
C VAL A 131 -7.07 2.69 5.56
N GLY A 132 -5.80 2.43 5.89
CA GLY A 132 -4.95 3.32 6.68
C GLY A 132 -3.96 4.06 5.80
N LEU A 133 -3.39 5.14 6.32
CA LEU A 133 -2.35 5.92 5.64
C LEU A 133 -1.19 6.21 6.60
N LEU A 134 0.03 6.15 6.07
CA LEU A 134 1.23 6.66 6.68
C LEU A 134 2.03 7.44 5.62
N VAL A 135 2.46 8.65 5.95
CA VAL A 135 3.23 9.52 5.05
C VAL A 135 4.60 9.76 5.67
N ALA A 136 5.67 9.40 4.96
CA ALA A 136 7.03 9.79 5.28
C ALA A 136 7.31 11.17 4.70
N GLY A 137 7.78 12.11 5.53
CA GLY A 137 8.20 13.43 5.10
C GLY A 137 9.35 13.93 5.97
N ASP A 138 10.14 14.88 5.46
CA ASP A 138 11.32 15.40 6.15
C ASP A 138 10.96 16.31 7.35
N ASP A 139 9.70 16.76 7.46
CA ASP A 139 9.14 17.47 8.61
C ASP A 139 8.43 16.55 9.62
N GLY A 140 8.47 15.23 9.40
CA GLY A 140 7.93 14.20 10.29
C GLY A 140 6.82 13.35 9.67
N PRO A 141 6.53 12.16 10.24
CA PRO A 141 5.50 11.29 9.73
C PRO A 141 4.09 11.80 10.07
N ALA A 142 3.13 11.53 9.18
CA ALA A 142 1.71 11.72 9.43
C ALA A 142 0.94 10.43 9.19
N SER A 143 -0.12 10.16 9.93
CA SER A 143 -0.87 8.91 9.80
C SER A 143 -2.38 9.06 9.98
N LEU A 144 -3.13 8.22 9.28
CA LEU A 144 -4.56 7.97 9.51
C LEU A 144 -4.75 6.50 9.89
N GLN A 145 -5.51 6.26 10.95
CA GLN A 145 -5.89 4.90 11.34
C GLN A 145 -6.77 4.25 10.25
N PRO A 146 -6.71 2.92 10.10
CA PRO A 146 -7.57 2.22 9.16
C PRO A 146 -9.06 2.46 9.45
N ASN A 147 -9.80 2.85 8.42
CA ASN A 147 -11.25 2.98 8.47
C ASN A 147 -11.86 2.57 7.12
N THR A 148 -13.16 2.36 7.06
CA THR A 148 -13.84 1.84 5.86
C THR A 148 -14.52 2.94 5.05
N GLY A 149 -14.85 2.62 3.80
CA GLY A 149 -15.72 3.42 2.96
C GLY A 149 -15.07 4.62 2.27
N ALA A 150 -15.87 5.32 1.46
CA ALA A 150 -15.39 6.42 0.61
C ALA A 150 -14.97 7.66 1.42
N ALA A 151 -15.58 7.90 2.58
CA ALA A 151 -15.20 9.00 3.47
C ALA A 151 -13.75 8.86 3.95
N GLN A 152 -13.31 7.63 4.24
CA GLN A 152 -11.91 7.38 4.59
C GLN A 152 -10.97 7.74 3.42
N MET A 153 -11.31 7.33 2.20
CA MET A 153 -10.48 7.68 1.04
C MET A 153 -10.46 9.17 0.73
N GLN A 154 -11.51 9.93 1.05
CA GLN A 154 -11.49 11.39 1.00
C GLN A 154 -10.48 11.96 2.02
N ALA A 155 -10.49 11.46 3.25
CA ALA A 155 -9.52 11.87 4.28
C ALA A 155 -8.07 11.52 3.87
N VAL A 156 -7.85 10.33 3.29
CA VAL A 156 -6.56 9.93 2.71
C VAL A 156 -6.11 10.89 1.62
N ALA A 157 -7.00 11.23 0.67
CA ALA A 157 -6.69 12.15 -0.42
C ALA A 157 -6.34 13.56 0.08
N VAL A 158 -7.09 14.08 1.06
CA VAL A 158 -6.83 15.38 1.69
C VAL A 158 -5.48 15.38 2.41
N MET A 159 -5.19 14.33 3.18
CA MET A 159 -3.92 14.21 3.90
C MET A 159 -2.74 14.10 2.94
N LEU A 160 -2.83 13.29 1.89
CA LEU A 160 -1.78 13.18 0.87
C LEU A 160 -1.51 14.53 0.22
N ALA A 161 -2.55 15.26 -0.21
CA ALA A 161 -2.38 16.58 -0.82
C ALA A 161 -1.73 17.59 0.16
N ALA A 162 -2.22 17.65 1.41
CA ALA A 162 -1.70 18.58 2.41
C ALA A 162 -0.23 18.29 2.78
N ARG A 163 0.14 17.02 2.94
CA ARG A 163 1.52 16.62 3.26
C ARG A 163 2.46 16.80 2.06
N HIS A 164 1.96 16.62 0.84
CA HIS A 164 2.72 16.91 -0.37
C HIS A 164 3.00 18.42 -0.51
N ASP A 165 1.99 19.27 -0.32
CA ASP A 165 2.14 20.73 -0.30
C ASP A 165 3.17 21.18 0.75
N ALA A 166 3.13 20.58 1.95
CA ALA A 166 4.12 20.85 3.00
C ALA A 166 5.54 20.45 2.58
N ALA A 167 5.70 19.29 1.94
CA ALA A 167 6.99 18.77 1.48
C ALA A 167 7.59 19.63 0.35
N LEU A 168 6.76 20.16 -0.56
CA LEU A 168 7.22 21.09 -1.61
C LEU A 168 7.72 22.42 -1.04
N LEU A 169 7.09 22.92 0.02
CA LEU A 169 7.38 24.24 0.59
C LEU A 169 8.49 24.23 1.63
N ARG A 170 8.69 23.10 2.33
CA ARG A 170 9.59 23.01 3.48
C ARG A 170 10.70 22.02 3.16
N ARG A 171 11.94 22.49 3.14
CA ARG A 171 13.10 21.59 3.22
C ARG A 171 13.35 21.24 4.69
N GLY A 172 12.98 20.02 5.07
CA GLY A 172 13.34 19.44 6.36
C GLY A 172 14.75 18.84 6.34
N LYS A 173 15.16 18.27 7.47
CA LYS A 173 16.35 17.42 7.53
C LYS A 173 16.02 16.08 6.86
N ALA A 174 16.93 15.56 6.03
CA ALA A 174 16.75 14.28 5.36
C ALA A 174 16.32 13.19 6.36
N ALA A 175 15.08 12.71 6.24
CA ALA A 175 14.52 11.72 7.13
C ALA A 175 14.82 10.28 6.67
N ALA A 176 15.05 9.39 7.63
CA ALA A 176 15.18 7.96 7.34
C ALA A 176 13.80 7.30 7.22
N LEU A 177 13.66 6.30 6.34
CA LEU A 177 12.41 5.57 6.15
C LEU A 177 12.17 4.49 7.23
N GLY A 178 13.23 3.99 7.86
CA GLY A 178 13.18 2.94 8.89
C GLY A 178 12.18 3.22 10.02
N PRO A 179 12.18 4.41 10.66
CA PRO A 179 11.19 4.77 11.69
C PRO A 179 9.74 4.74 11.21
N VAL A 180 9.51 5.12 9.95
CA VAL A 180 8.17 5.09 9.32
C VAL A 180 7.73 3.64 9.11
N ILE A 181 8.62 2.77 8.61
CA ILE A 181 8.36 1.33 8.47
C ILE A 181 8.08 0.69 9.84
N ALA A 182 8.79 1.10 10.90
CA ALA A 182 8.53 0.65 12.27
C ALA A 182 7.17 1.16 12.80
N GLN A 183 6.73 2.36 12.41
CA GLN A 183 5.40 2.86 12.73
C GLN A 183 4.31 2.09 11.96
N ALA A 184 4.55 1.71 10.71
CA ALA A 184 3.63 0.88 9.93
C ALA A 184 3.31 -0.45 10.65
N GLN A 185 4.30 -1.06 11.33
CA GLN A 185 4.08 -2.27 12.13
C GLN A 185 3.05 -2.08 13.26
N ARG A 186 2.97 -0.87 13.83
CA ARG A 186 2.04 -0.55 14.93
C ARG A 186 0.62 -0.27 14.42
N ILE A 187 0.50 0.30 13.22
CA ILE A 187 -0.78 0.68 12.62
C ILE A 187 -1.41 -0.50 11.88
N ALA A 188 -0.60 -1.36 11.25
CA ALA A 188 -1.06 -2.50 10.48
C ALA A 188 -1.22 -3.74 11.39
N PRO A 189 -2.43 -4.27 11.61
CA PRO A 189 -2.63 -5.52 12.36
C PRO A 189 -2.01 -6.73 11.63
N PRO A 190 -1.78 -7.87 12.30
CA PRO A 190 -1.47 -9.12 11.59
C PRO A 190 -2.54 -9.45 10.54
N GLY A 191 -2.13 -9.98 9.38
CA GLY A 191 -2.99 -10.32 8.25
C GLY A 191 -3.26 -9.18 7.26
N SER A 192 -2.85 -7.94 7.59
CA SER A 192 -3.05 -6.77 6.73
C SER A 192 -2.12 -6.74 5.51
N ARG A 193 -2.56 -6.00 4.48
CA ARG A 193 -1.77 -5.67 3.29
C ARG A 193 -1.10 -4.32 3.47
N VAL A 194 0.20 -4.22 3.20
CA VAL A 194 0.94 -2.96 3.30
C VAL A 194 1.56 -2.63 1.96
N HIS A 195 1.26 -1.45 1.43
CA HIS A 195 1.82 -0.94 0.18
C HIS A 195 2.75 0.23 0.48
N LEU A 196 4.06 0.05 0.26
CA LEU A 196 5.05 1.10 0.38
C LEU A 196 5.43 1.62 -1.01
N ALA A 197 5.22 2.90 -1.29
CA ALA A 197 5.68 3.52 -2.52
C ALA A 197 6.85 4.47 -2.24
N THR A 198 8.04 4.14 -2.77
CA THR A 198 9.30 4.86 -2.53
C THR A 198 10.24 4.70 -3.74
N GLY A 199 11.33 5.45 -3.78
CA GLY A 199 12.40 5.29 -4.77
C GLY A 199 13.49 4.33 -4.29
N PRO A 200 14.45 3.96 -5.15
CA PRO A 200 15.56 3.09 -4.79
C PRO A 200 16.35 3.60 -3.58
N ASP A 201 16.61 4.91 -3.55
CA ASP A 201 17.31 5.62 -2.47
C ASP A 201 16.63 5.43 -1.09
N GLY A 202 15.33 5.16 -1.10
CA GLY A 202 14.55 5.02 0.12
C GLY A 202 14.70 3.67 0.82
N LEU A 203 15.21 2.66 0.12
CA LEU A 203 15.36 1.31 0.66
C LEU A 203 16.67 1.09 1.44
N GLU A 204 17.66 1.96 1.25
CA GLU A 204 18.96 1.83 1.90
C GLU A 204 18.83 1.76 3.42
N GLY A 205 19.34 0.68 4.03
CA GLY A 205 19.32 0.47 5.48
C GLY A 205 17.94 0.15 6.07
N THR A 206 16.95 -0.23 5.25
CA THR A 206 15.58 -0.54 5.72
C THR A 206 15.29 -2.03 5.88
N ASP A 207 16.24 -2.89 5.51
CA ASP A 207 16.14 -4.34 5.40
C ASP A 207 15.53 -4.99 6.66
N ALA A 208 16.11 -4.68 7.82
CA ALA A 208 15.65 -5.24 9.09
C ALA A 208 14.23 -4.77 9.48
N ALA A 209 13.88 -3.52 9.15
CA ALA A 209 12.55 -2.97 9.41
C ALA A 209 11.50 -3.59 8.48
N LEU A 210 11.84 -3.76 7.20
CA LEU A 210 11.02 -4.41 6.19
C LEU A 210 10.79 -5.90 6.52
N ALA A 211 11.85 -6.63 6.86
CA ALA A 211 11.76 -8.02 7.28
C ALA A 211 10.84 -8.20 8.49
N ARG A 212 10.92 -7.30 9.47
CA ARG A 212 10.01 -7.30 10.62
C ARG A 212 8.57 -6.97 10.24
N LEU A 213 8.35 -6.05 9.29
CA LEU A 213 7.02 -5.66 8.82
C LEU A 213 6.32 -6.82 8.10
N ALA A 214 7.08 -7.55 7.27
CA ALA A 214 6.59 -8.71 6.52
C ALA A 214 6.14 -9.88 7.41
N ARG A 215 6.53 -9.92 8.68
CA ARG A 215 6.09 -10.97 9.61
C ARG A 215 4.58 -10.88 9.83
N GLY A 216 3.86 -11.86 9.29
CA GLY A 216 2.41 -11.97 9.41
C GLY A 216 1.62 -10.95 8.60
N ARG A 217 2.22 -10.28 7.61
CA ARG A 217 1.55 -9.30 6.73
C ARG A 217 1.98 -9.53 5.29
N THR A 218 1.12 -9.17 4.34
CA THR A 218 1.51 -9.14 2.93
C THR A 218 2.04 -7.75 2.64
N VAL A 219 3.34 -7.63 2.36
CA VAL A 219 3.98 -6.34 2.07
C VAL A 219 4.34 -6.29 0.59
N ALA A 220 3.94 -5.20 -0.06
CA ALA A 220 4.33 -4.89 -1.42
C ALA A 220 5.09 -3.55 -1.46
N VAL A 221 6.24 -3.54 -2.13
CA VAL A 221 7.07 -2.34 -2.32
C VAL A 221 6.99 -1.93 -3.78
N HIS A 222 6.52 -0.71 -4.02
CA HIS A 222 6.37 -0.10 -5.33
C HIS A 222 7.54 0.88 -5.54
N LEU A 223 8.55 0.45 -6.27
CA LEU A 223 9.71 1.25 -6.66
C LEU A 223 9.33 2.25 -7.75
N ILE A 224 9.36 3.53 -7.43
CA ILE A 224 9.05 4.60 -8.37
C ILE A 224 10.33 5.03 -9.08
N LEU A 225 10.46 4.65 -10.35
CA LEU A 225 11.59 5.05 -11.19
C LEU A 225 11.18 6.15 -12.16
N ASP A 226 11.97 7.20 -12.23
CA ASP A 226 11.85 8.26 -13.23
C ASP A 226 12.41 7.79 -14.59
N PRO A 227 11.87 8.24 -15.73
CA PRO A 227 12.38 7.86 -17.05
C PRO A 227 13.89 8.11 -17.23
N ALA A 228 14.44 9.17 -16.62
CA ALA A 228 15.87 9.44 -16.70
C ALA A 228 16.74 8.40 -15.96
N GLU A 229 16.16 7.58 -15.09
CA GLU A 229 16.85 6.48 -14.42
C GLU A 229 16.80 5.20 -15.23
N SER A 230 15.66 4.88 -15.85
CA SER A 230 15.52 3.65 -16.64
C SER A 230 16.10 3.80 -18.05
N ALA A 231 15.94 4.98 -18.65
CA ALA A 231 16.39 5.30 -19.99
C ALA A 231 17.00 6.72 -20.02
N PRO A 232 18.17 6.93 -19.38
CA PRO A 232 18.84 8.22 -19.39
C PRO A 232 19.10 8.73 -20.81
N PRO A 233 19.11 10.05 -21.04
CA PRO A 233 19.48 10.61 -22.33
C PRO A 233 20.87 10.15 -22.76
N GLY A 234 21.00 9.65 -24.00
CA GLY A 234 22.28 9.22 -24.59
C GLY A 234 23.27 10.36 -24.91
N ARG A 235 23.19 11.49 -24.21
CA ARG A 235 24.04 12.67 -24.39
C ARG A 235 24.74 13.04 -23.09
N VAL A 236 25.92 13.64 -23.18
CA VAL A 236 26.65 14.13 -22.01
C VAL A 236 25.83 15.24 -21.34
N LEU A 237 25.50 15.03 -20.07
CA LEU A 237 24.80 16.01 -19.24
C LEU A 237 25.79 16.66 -18.28
N SER A 238 25.56 17.93 -17.99
CA SER A 238 26.20 18.61 -16.86
C SER A 238 25.37 18.32 -15.61
N VAL A 239 25.94 17.57 -14.68
CA VAL A 239 25.36 17.30 -13.36
C VAL A 239 26.00 18.22 -12.35
N SER A 240 25.20 19.08 -11.73
CA SER A 240 25.63 19.98 -10.67
C SER A 240 25.00 19.58 -9.34
N ALA A 241 25.83 19.40 -8.32
CA ALA A 241 25.40 19.20 -6.94
C ALA A 241 26.14 20.22 -6.05
N GLY A 242 25.39 21.18 -5.50
CA GLY A 242 25.99 22.32 -4.80
C GLY A 242 26.89 23.13 -5.73
N GLY A 243 28.12 23.44 -5.28
CA GLY A 243 29.13 24.17 -6.06
C GLY A 243 29.96 23.30 -7.01
N THR A 244 29.72 22.00 -7.08
CA THR A 244 30.46 21.09 -7.97
C THR A 244 29.66 20.77 -9.22
N ALA A 245 30.32 20.81 -10.38
CA ALA A 245 29.75 20.42 -11.66
C ALA A 245 30.63 19.35 -12.31
N ARG A 246 30.01 18.28 -12.79
CA ARG A 246 30.66 17.22 -13.58
C ARG A 246 29.90 17.02 -14.88
N ARG A 247 30.61 16.64 -15.92
CA ARG A 247 30.03 16.27 -17.21
C ARG A 247 30.18 14.77 -17.40
N GLY A 248 29.09 14.09 -17.74
CA GLY A 248 29.12 12.64 -17.95
C GLY A 248 27.86 12.11 -18.60
N LEU A 249 27.91 10.84 -18.98
CA LEU A 249 26.72 10.07 -19.33
C LEU A 249 26.10 9.53 -18.05
N LEU A 250 24.78 9.56 -17.97
CA LEU A 250 24.05 8.86 -16.91
C LEU A 250 23.94 7.38 -17.31
N ALA A 251 24.29 6.49 -16.40
CA ALA A 251 24.06 5.07 -16.57
C ALA A 251 22.61 4.74 -16.15
N PRO A 252 21.92 3.81 -16.85
CA PRO A 252 20.64 3.32 -16.40
C PRO A 252 20.77 2.69 -15.00
N HIS A 253 19.78 2.93 -14.14
CA HIS A 253 19.67 2.28 -12.86
C HIS A 253 19.17 0.84 -13.04
N ASP A 254 19.92 -0.14 -12.51
CA ASP A 254 19.48 -1.53 -12.45
C ASP A 254 18.76 -1.79 -11.12
N PRO A 255 17.43 -2.00 -11.11
CA PRO A 255 16.69 -2.30 -9.89
C PRO A 255 16.81 -3.77 -9.47
N ALA A 256 17.39 -4.66 -10.28
CA ALA A 256 17.40 -6.10 -10.05
C ALA A 256 17.94 -6.52 -8.66
N PRO A 257 19.03 -5.93 -8.14
CA PRO A 257 19.53 -6.26 -6.80
C PRO A 257 18.52 -5.96 -5.70
N GLN A 258 17.84 -4.80 -5.75
CA GLN A 258 16.82 -4.44 -4.78
C GLN A 258 15.58 -5.34 -4.89
N LEU A 259 15.14 -5.66 -6.11
CA LEU A 259 14.02 -6.57 -6.33
C LEU A 259 14.31 -7.98 -5.78
N ALA A 260 15.54 -8.47 -5.98
CA ALA A 260 15.97 -9.76 -5.45
C ALA A 260 15.98 -9.76 -3.92
N LEU A 261 16.55 -8.72 -3.30
CA LEU A 261 16.55 -8.55 -1.84
C LEU A 261 15.13 -8.50 -1.26
N LEU A 262 14.21 -7.75 -1.87
CA LEU A 262 12.82 -7.70 -1.40
C LEU A 262 12.16 -9.10 -1.41
N ARG A 263 12.41 -9.89 -2.46
CA ARG A 263 11.89 -11.26 -2.56
C ARG A 263 12.46 -12.18 -1.47
N THR A 264 13.74 -12.07 -1.11
CA THR A 264 14.31 -12.87 -0.03
C THR A 264 13.69 -12.54 1.33
N LEU A 265 13.17 -11.31 1.49
CA LEU A 265 12.43 -10.88 2.68
C LEU A 265 10.94 -11.28 2.65
N GLY A 266 10.47 -11.98 1.61
CA GLY A 266 9.06 -12.32 1.44
C GLY A 266 8.16 -11.13 1.07
N ILE A 267 8.75 -10.08 0.49
CA ILE A 267 8.06 -8.86 0.07
C ILE A 267 7.84 -8.92 -1.43
N GLU A 268 6.65 -8.49 -1.88
CA GLU A 268 6.29 -8.42 -3.29
C GLU A 268 6.83 -7.12 -3.91
N PRO A 269 7.81 -7.17 -4.82
CA PRO A 269 8.35 -5.96 -5.39
C PRO A 269 7.68 -5.63 -6.73
N HIS A 270 7.34 -4.36 -6.93
CA HIS A 270 6.82 -3.82 -8.17
C HIS A 270 7.68 -2.66 -8.63
N VAL A 271 7.96 -2.58 -9.93
CA VAL A 271 8.57 -1.39 -10.53
C VAL A 271 7.48 -0.59 -11.21
N LEU A 272 7.36 0.67 -10.84
CA LEU A 272 6.52 1.64 -11.51
C LEU A 272 7.42 2.56 -12.34
N ALA A 273 7.71 2.11 -13.56
CA ALA A 273 8.21 2.97 -14.63
C ALA A 273 7.05 3.77 -15.22
N SER A 274 7.35 4.90 -15.87
CA SER A 274 6.31 5.69 -16.57
C SER A 274 5.89 4.97 -17.84
#